data_AF-A0A268S4V7-F1
#
_entry.id   AF-A0A268S4V7-F1
#
_cell.length_a   1.000
_cell.length_b   1.000
_cell.length_c   1.000
_cell.angle_alpha   90.00
_cell.angle_beta   90.00
_cell.angle_gamma   90.00
#
_symmetry.space_group_name_H-M   'P 1'
#
loop_
_entity.id
_entity.type
_entity.pdbx_description
1 polymer ?
#
loop_
_entity_poly.entity_id
_entity_poly.type
_entity_poly.pdbx_seq_one_letter_code
_entity_poly.pdbx_strand_id
1 'polypeptide(L)'
;MSEQTKTTIKDAAISLFYAKGFHGTSVRDIARKAGVNPALISYYFGGKQALFESLLIDFFEGYVKTMETAAREPNGDPIGSLVELFKKVLLYQQSCHWLARMAHREMTLDSTLVREVMSTYLRKEQHLLEQAVARCLRRQGEPLAADLIVVQLRNMMTLPFSSPQYLRELFLLTPADEQFIERYGRHADEWIRSLLSSLEQRKTMVVRLTS
;
A
#
# COMPACT_ATOMS: atom_id res chain seq x y z
N MET A 1 -10.82 19.91 23.63
CA MET A 1 -10.89 18.43 23.71
C MET A 1 -10.40 17.87 22.39
N SER A 2 -9.50 16.89 22.47
CA SER A 2 -8.29 16.87 21.63
C SER A 2 -8.29 15.79 20.56
N GLU A 3 -7.41 15.98 19.57
CA GLU A 3 -7.01 14.96 18.60
C GLU A 3 -6.76 13.59 19.25
N GLN A 4 -6.28 13.57 20.50
CA GLN A 4 -6.13 12.35 21.30
C GLN A 4 -7.41 11.50 21.37
N THR A 5 -8.58 12.11 21.55
CA THR A 5 -9.86 11.38 21.63
C THR A 5 -10.22 10.72 20.31
N LYS A 6 -9.99 11.42 19.18
CA LYS A 6 -10.19 10.84 17.85
C LYS A 6 -9.26 9.65 17.63
N THR A 7 -7.98 9.78 18.01
CA THR A 7 -7.00 8.69 17.92
C THR A 7 -7.44 7.48 18.73
N THR A 8 -7.83 7.65 20.00
CA THR A 8 -8.31 6.52 20.83
C THR A 8 -9.54 5.83 20.24
N ILE A 9 -10.46 6.59 19.64
CA ILE A 9 -11.63 6.02 18.93
C ILE A 9 -11.19 5.22 17.70
N LYS A 10 -10.29 5.77 16.88
CA LYS A 10 -9.76 5.11 15.68
C LYS A 10 -9.05 3.80 16.03
N ASP A 11 -8.17 3.80 17.04
CA ASP A 11 -7.45 2.60 17.49
C ASP A 11 -8.40 1.51 17.99
N ALA A 12 -9.41 1.90 18.78
CA ALA A 12 -10.45 0.98 19.25
C ALA A 12 -11.24 0.37 18.08
N ALA A 13 -11.59 1.18 17.08
CA ALA A 13 -12.31 0.76 15.89
C ALA A 13 -11.48 -0.20 15.02
N ILE A 14 -10.21 0.11 14.73
CA ILE A 14 -9.31 -0.79 13.97
C ILE A 14 -9.23 -2.16 14.64
N SER A 15 -9.00 -2.19 15.96
CA SER A 15 -8.90 -3.44 16.72
C SER A 15 -10.19 -4.27 16.67
N LEU A 16 -11.36 -3.62 16.80
CA LEU A 16 -12.64 -4.33 16.78
C LEU A 16 -13.05 -4.77 15.38
N PHE A 17 -12.85 -3.93 14.36
CA PHE A 17 -13.11 -4.30 12.97
C PHE A 17 -12.23 -5.46 12.52
N TYR A 18 -10.97 -5.48 12.93
CA TYR A 18 -10.08 -6.62 12.67
C TYR A 18 -10.56 -7.90 13.35
N ALA A 19 -10.95 -7.83 14.64
CA ALA A 19 -11.31 -9.00 15.43
C ALA A 19 -12.71 -9.57 15.14
N LYS A 20 -13.69 -8.71 14.87
CA LYS A 20 -15.13 -9.08 14.75
C LYS A 20 -15.73 -8.78 13.38
N GLY A 21 -14.97 -8.15 12.49
CA GLY A 21 -15.49 -7.60 11.24
C GLY A 21 -16.30 -6.32 11.46
N PHE A 22 -16.59 -5.64 10.35
CA PHE A 22 -17.37 -4.39 10.35
C PHE A 22 -18.80 -4.60 10.86
N HIS A 23 -19.50 -5.63 10.38
CA HIS A 23 -20.89 -5.91 10.78
C HIS A 23 -21.00 -6.41 12.23
N GLY A 24 -20.01 -7.16 12.73
CA GLY A 24 -19.97 -7.66 14.11
C GLY A 24 -19.57 -6.62 15.16
N THR A 25 -19.27 -5.38 14.74
CA THR A 25 -18.85 -4.30 15.63
C THR A 25 -19.95 -3.22 15.72
N SER A 26 -20.35 -2.85 16.94
CA SER A 26 -21.29 -1.74 17.17
C SER A 26 -20.58 -0.46 17.61
N VAL A 27 -21.24 0.70 17.45
CA VAL A 27 -20.75 1.99 17.99
C VAL A 27 -20.54 1.91 19.50
N ARG A 28 -21.40 1.17 20.21
CA ARG A 28 -21.29 0.96 21.67
C ARG A 28 -20.04 0.15 22.04
N ASP A 29 -19.66 -0.84 21.23
CA ASP A 29 -18.45 -1.62 21.46
C ASP A 29 -17.19 -0.75 21.30
N ILE A 30 -17.16 0.07 20.24
CA ILE A 30 -16.06 0.99 19.97
C ILE A 30 -15.94 2.01 21.10
N ALA A 31 -17.05 2.64 21.50
CA ALA A 31 -17.08 3.61 22.58
C ALA A 31 -16.60 3.02 23.91
N ARG A 32 -17.09 1.82 24.25
CA ARG A 32 -16.66 1.09 25.45
C ARG A 32 -15.17 0.80 25.42
N LYS A 33 -14.63 0.31 24.29
CA LYS A 33 -13.19 0.00 24.16
C LYS A 33 -12.33 1.27 24.22
N ALA A 34 -12.80 2.38 23.63
CA ALA A 34 -12.11 3.66 23.65
C ALA A 34 -12.24 4.42 24.98
N GLY A 35 -13.10 3.97 25.91
CA GLY A 35 -13.36 4.66 27.17
C GLY A 35 -14.08 6.00 26.99
N VAL A 36 -14.92 6.13 25.97
CA VAL A 36 -15.61 7.38 25.61
C VAL A 36 -17.13 7.22 25.58
N ASN A 37 -17.86 8.33 25.65
CA ASN A 37 -19.30 8.33 25.42
C ASN A 37 -19.62 7.99 23.94
N PRO A 38 -20.54 7.05 23.64
CA PRO A 38 -20.94 6.72 22.26
C PRO A 38 -21.35 7.92 21.39
N ALA A 39 -21.93 8.97 21.98
CA ALA A 39 -22.30 10.18 21.27
C ALA A 39 -21.10 10.88 20.62
N LEU A 40 -19.89 10.71 21.16
CA LEU A 40 -18.67 11.29 20.59
C LEU A 40 -18.29 10.66 19.25
N ILE A 41 -18.63 9.40 19.00
CA ILE A 41 -18.35 8.75 17.71
C ILE A 41 -19.23 9.38 16.62
N SER A 42 -20.54 9.55 16.90
CA SER A 42 -21.45 10.25 16.00
C SER A 42 -21.03 11.71 15.79
N TYR A 43 -20.62 12.40 16.86
CA TYR A 43 -20.19 13.79 16.79
C TYR A 43 -18.91 13.99 15.96
N TYR A 44 -17.88 13.16 16.16
CA TYR A 44 -16.59 13.34 15.48
C TYR A 44 -16.55 12.74 14.08
N PHE A 45 -17.28 11.66 13.85
CA PHE A 45 -17.14 10.86 12.63
C PHE A 45 -18.45 10.68 11.86
N GLY A 46 -19.60 11.13 12.36
CA GLY A 46 -20.89 10.89 11.69
C GLY A 46 -21.41 9.45 11.83
N GLY A 47 -20.75 8.61 12.63
CA GLY A 47 -21.18 7.23 12.92
C GLY A 47 -20.17 6.17 12.51
N LYS A 48 -20.58 4.89 12.53
CA LYS A 48 -19.68 3.75 12.30
C LYS A 48 -19.13 3.68 10.87
N GLN A 49 -19.98 3.93 9.87
CA GLN A 49 -19.61 3.88 8.46
C GLN A 49 -18.58 4.97 8.14
N ALA A 50 -18.88 6.22 8.47
CA ALA A 50 -17.98 7.33 8.20
C ALA A 50 -16.70 7.28 9.07
N LEU A 51 -16.74 6.68 10.28
CA LEU A 51 -15.53 6.32 11.01
C LEU A 51 -14.67 5.32 10.23
N PHE A 52 -15.27 4.24 9.72
CA PHE A 52 -14.54 3.25 8.91
C PHE A 52 -13.94 3.88 7.64
N GLU A 53 -14.71 4.68 6.91
CA GLU A 53 -14.24 5.42 5.74
C GLU A 53 -13.06 6.35 6.09
N SER A 54 -13.14 7.06 7.22
CA SER A 54 -12.04 7.93 7.67
C SER A 54 -10.75 7.16 7.95
N LEU A 55 -10.84 5.93 8.49
CA LEU A 55 -9.67 5.09 8.71
C LEU A 55 -9.00 4.69 7.39
N LEU A 56 -9.80 4.40 6.36
CA LEU A 56 -9.27 4.01 5.06
C LEU A 56 -8.64 5.22 4.34
N ILE A 57 -9.27 6.39 4.45
CA ILE A 57 -8.73 7.65 3.94
C ILE A 57 -7.38 7.96 4.59
N ASP A 58 -7.29 7.90 5.93
CA ASP A 58 -6.02 8.13 6.65
C ASP A 58 -4.91 7.18 6.17
N PHE A 59 -5.27 5.91 5.91
CA PHE A 59 -4.34 4.91 5.40
C PHE A 59 -3.81 5.28 4.01
N PHE A 60 -4.69 5.59 3.06
CA PHE A 60 -4.26 5.93 1.70
C PHE A 60 -3.52 7.26 1.63
N GLU A 61 -3.86 8.22 2.50
CA GLU A 61 -3.10 9.46 2.64
C GLU A 61 -1.67 9.19 3.12
N GLY A 62 -1.50 8.42 4.19
CA GLY A 62 -0.17 8.04 4.68
C GLY A 62 0.61 7.19 3.68
N TYR A 63 -0.07 6.31 2.96
CA TYR A 63 0.51 5.47 1.92
C TYR A 63 1.09 6.31 0.78
N VAL A 64 0.30 7.20 0.19
CA VAL A 64 0.74 8.05 -0.92
C VAL A 64 1.79 9.06 -0.45
N LYS A 65 1.65 9.63 0.76
CA LYS A 65 2.67 10.51 1.33
C LYS A 65 4.02 9.81 1.47
N THR A 66 4.02 8.53 1.87
CA THR A 66 5.25 7.70 1.94
C THR A 66 5.90 7.56 0.57
N MET A 67 5.10 7.29 -0.47
CA MET A 67 5.59 7.21 -1.86
C MET A 67 6.17 8.55 -2.34
N GLU A 68 5.48 9.66 -2.06
CA GLU A 68 5.94 11.00 -2.44
C GLU A 68 7.28 11.36 -1.81
N THR A 69 7.43 11.12 -0.50
CA THR A 69 8.69 11.38 0.20
C THR A 69 9.80 10.54 -0.39
N ALA A 70 9.58 9.24 -0.63
CA ALA A 70 10.57 8.37 -1.25
C ALA A 70 10.95 8.82 -2.67
N ALA A 71 9.99 9.31 -3.45
CA ALA A 71 10.24 9.77 -4.82
C ALA A 71 11.02 11.09 -4.91
N ARG A 72 11.02 11.91 -3.84
CA ARG A 72 11.73 13.20 -3.72
C ARG A 72 13.19 13.08 -3.28
N GLU A 73 13.59 11.94 -2.72
CA GLU A 73 14.93 11.68 -2.21
C GLU A 73 15.66 10.62 -3.06
N PRO A 74 15.86 10.82 -4.38
CA PRO A 74 16.55 9.84 -5.20
C PRO A 74 18.04 9.76 -4.83
N ASN A 75 18.55 8.54 -4.70
CA ASN A 75 19.93 8.26 -4.28
C ASN A 75 20.94 8.17 -5.45
N GLY A 76 20.61 8.78 -6.61
CA GLY A 76 21.44 8.78 -7.81
C GLY A 76 21.42 7.47 -8.63
N ASP A 77 20.99 6.36 -8.03
CA ASP A 77 20.68 5.09 -8.70
C ASP A 77 19.15 5.00 -8.92
N PRO A 78 18.64 5.08 -10.17
CA PRO A 78 17.21 4.97 -10.45
C PRO A 78 16.60 3.66 -9.95
N ILE A 79 17.30 2.53 -10.12
CA ILE A 79 16.82 1.22 -9.70
C ILE A 79 16.83 1.14 -8.18
N GLY A 80 17.93 1.57 -7.56
CA GLY A 80 18.05 1.70 -6.11
C GLY A 80 16.96 2.58 -5.50
N SER A 81 16.62 3.70 -6.14
CA SER A 81 15.54 4.60 -5.71
C SER A 81 14.15 3.93 -5.82
N LEU A 82 13.90 3.15 -6.87
CA LEU A 82 12.65 2.37 -7.01
C LEU A 82 12.54 1.29 -5.94
N VAL A 83 13.63 0.56 -5.67
CA VAL A 83 13.69 -0.45 -4.62
C VAL A 83 13.47 0.18 -3.24
N GLU A 84 14.06 1.34 -2.98
CA GLU A 84 13.90 2.07 -1.72
C GLU A 84 12.46 2.55 -1.52
N LEU A 85 11.83 3.09 -2.57
CA LEU A 85 10.40 3.44 -2.57
C LEU A 85 9.56 2.22 -2.21
N PHE A 86 9.78 1.10 -2.89
CA PHE A 86 9.05 -0.15 -2.65
C PHE A 86 9.19 -0.60 -1.19
N LYS A 87 10.42 -0.59 -0.64
CA LYS A 87 10.70 -0.96 0.77
C LYS A 87 10.02 -0.01 1.76
N LYS A 88 10.10 1.31 1.55
CA LYS A 88 9.45 2.33 2.40
C LYS A 88 7.93 2.15 2.42
N VAL A 89 7.32 1.84 1.28
CA VAL A 89 5.87 1.55 1.17
C VAL A 89 5.50 0.28 1.92
N LEU A 90 6.25 -0.81 1.74
CA LEU A 90 5.99 -2.05 2.48
C LEU A 90 6.15 -1.86 4.00
N LEU A 91 7.14 -1.08 4.44
CA LEU A 91 7.36 -0.75 5.86
C LEU A 91 6.17 0.01 6.46
N TYR A 92 5.65 1.02 5.75
CA TYR A 92 4.46 1.75 6.18
C TYR A 92 3.27 0.80 6.35
N GLN A 93 3.01 -0.04 5.35
CA GLN A 93 1.91 -1.01 5.42
C GLN A 93 2.10 -2.05 6.53
N GLN A 94 3.33 -2.52 6.78
CA GLN A 94 3.64 -3.42 7.90
C GLN A 94 3.33 -2.76 9.26
N SER A 95 3.74 -1.50 9.45
CA SER A 95 3.50 -0.78 10.72
C SER A 95 2.01 -0.62 11.05
N CYS A 96 1.14 -0.68 10.04
CA CYS A 96 -0.31 -0.61 10.20
C CYS A 96 -1.03 -1.82 9.55
N HIS A 97 -0.44 -3.02 9.60
CA HIS A 97 -0.87 -4.16 8.79
C HIS A 97 -2.34 -4.59 8.95
N TRP A 98 -2.97 -4.39 10.11
CA TRP A 98 -4.41 -4.61 10.27
C TRP A 98 -5.23 -3.64 9.42
N LEU A 99 -4.87 -2.36 9.43
CA LEU A 99 -5.52 -1.33 8.63
C LEU A 99 -5.22 -1.51 7.14
N ALA A 100 -3.97 -1.80 6.77
CA ALA A 100 -3.59 -2.11 5.39
C ALA A 100 -4.43 -3.26 4.81
N ARG A 101 -4.61 -4.35 5.59
CA ARG A 101 -5.47 -5.47 5.19
C ARG A 101 -6.93 -5.03 4.98
N MET A 102 -7.49 -4.22 5.87
CA MET A 102 -8.87 -3.74 5.71
C MET A 102 -9.01 -2.85 4.48
N ALA A 103 -8.09 -1.91 4.29
CA ALA A 103 -8.09 -0.98 3.17
C ALA A 103 -8.04 -1.72 1.82
N HIS A 104 -7.10 -2.65 1.66
CA HIS A 104 -6.99 -3.41 0.40
C HIS A 104 -8.16 -4.35 0.15
N ARG A 105 -8.80 -4.89 1.19
CA ARG A 105 -10.04 -5.68 1.04
C ARG A 105 -11.22 -4.83 0.62
N GLU A 106 -11.34 -3.60 1.13
CA GLU A 106 -12.42 -2.69 0.72
C GLU A 106 -12.29 -2.31 -0.76
N MET A 107 -11.06 -2.19 -1.27
CA MET A 107 -10.82 -1.86 -2.69
C MET A 107 -11.32 -2.90 -3.69
N THR A 108 -11.75 -4.10 -3.24
CA THR A 108 -12.37 -5.10 -4.11
C THR A 108 -13.88 -4.92 -4.26
N LEU A 109 -14.47 -3.91 -3.60
CA LEU A 109 -15.90 -3.62 -3.63
C LEU A 109 -16.20 -2.46 -4.57
N ASP A 110 -17.40 -2.45 -5.16
CA ASP A 110 -17.90 -1.32 -5.95
C ASP A 110 -18.64 -0.31 -5.06
N SER A 111 -17.91 0.65 -4.48
CA SER A 111 -18.49 1.67 -3.59
C SER A 111 -18.10 3.10 -3.98
N THR A 112 -18.83 4.09 -3.44
CA THR A 112 -18.51 5.52 -3.64
C THR A 112 -17.14 5.85 -3.06
N LEU A 113 -16.83 5.31 -1.87
CA LEU A 113 -15.51 5.44 -1.26
C LEU A 113 -14.40 4.93 -2.18
N VAL A 114 -14.60 3.74 -2.77
CA VAL A 114 -13.59 3.15 -3.68
C VAL A 114 -13.38 4.05 -4.89
N ARG A 115 -14.44 4.60 -5.49
CA ARG A 115 -14.31 5.56 -6.60
C ARG A 115 -13.53 6.82 -6.18
N GLU A 116 -13.81 7.36 -5.00
CA GLU A 116 -13.11 8.52 -4.45
C GLU A 116 -11.62 8.22 -4.25
N VAL A 117 -11.31 7.11 -3.56
CA VAL A 117 -9.93 6.65 -3.31
C VAL A 117 -9.18 6.38 -4.61
N MET A 118 -9.83 5.75 -5.58
CA MET A 118 -9.26 5.49 -6.91
C MET A 118 -8.89 6.79 -7.63
N SER A 119 -9.80 7.76 -7.62
CA SER A 119 -9.63 9.02 -8.36
C SER A 119 -8.55 9.96 -7.78
N THR A 120 -8.24 9.80 -6.49
CA THR A 120 -7.34 10.67 -5.72
C THR A 120 -6.02 9.96 -5.40
N TYR A 121 -6.05 8.96 -4.52
CA TYR A 121 -4.86 8.31 -3.99
C TYR A 121 -4.26 7.31 -4.97
N LEU A 122 -5.07 6.43 -5.58
CA LEU A 122 -4.53 5.37 -6.44
C LEU A 122 -4.09 5.89 -7.81
N ARG A 123 -4.75 6.95 -8.32
CA ARG A 123 -4.24 7.70 -9.47
C ARG A 123 -2.86 8.31 -9.17
N LYS A 124 -2.65 8.80 -7.95
CA LYS A 124 -1.36 9.38 -7.53
C LYS A 124 -0.29 8.32 -7.30
N GLU A 125 -0.64 7.18 -6.70
CA GLU A 125 0.21 5.98 -6.64
C GLU A 125 0.68 5.60 -8.05
N GLN A 126 -0.26 5.42 -8.98
CA GLN A 126 0.02 5.05 -10.36
C GLN A 126 1.01 6.04 -11.00
N HIS A 127 0.74 7.33 -10.89
CA HIS A 127 1.61 8.36 -11.45
C HIS A 127 3.04 8.32 -10.87
N LEU A 128 3.18 8.10 -9.56
CA LEU A 128 4.49 8.01 -8.90
C LEU A 128 5.27 6.77 -9.34
N LEU A 129 4.60 5.61 -9.49
CA LEU A 129 5.23 4.40 -9.99
C LEU A 129 5.65 4.53 -11.46
N GLU A 130 4.77 5.07 -12.30
CA GLU A 130 5.07 5.33 -13.72
C GLU A 130 6.31 6.22 -13.85
N GLN A 131 6.40 7.30 -13.07
CA GLN A 131 7.59 8.15 -13.06
C GLN A 131 8.85 7.40 -12.60
N ALA A 132 8.76 6.61 -11.52
CA ALA A 132 9.90 5.87 -10.99
C ALA A 132 10.41 4.81 -11.99
N VAL A 133 9.48 4.07 -12.62
CA VAL A 133 9.79 3.09 -13.66
C VAL A 133 10.37 3.78 -14.90
N ALA A 134 9.79 4.91 -15.35
CA ALA A 134 10.29 5.65 -16.50
C ALA A 134 11.74 6.17 -16.30
N ARG A 135 12.10 6.57 -15.07
CA ARG A 135 13.49 6.93 -14.72
C ARG A 135 14.46 5.74 -14.86
N CYS A 136 13.99 4.54 -14.54
CA CYS A 136 14.80 3.31 -14.68
C CYS A 136 14.97 2.91 -16.16
N LEU A 137 13.92 3.04 -16.97
CA LEU A 137 13.91 2.60 -18.37
C LEU A 137 14.60 3.58 -19.35
N ARG A 138 15.40 4.55 -18.83
CA ARG A 138 16.13 5.62 -19.55
C ARG A 138 15.76 5.73 -21.04
N ARG A 139 14.73 6.54 -21.32
CA ARG A 139 14.34 7.03 -22.65
C ARG A 139 13.78 6.03 -23.67
N GLN A 140 13.64 4.73 -23.41
CA GLN A 140 12.94 3.82 -24.34
C GLN A 140 12.31 2.59 -23.70
N GLY A 141 10.98 2.47 -23.84
CA GLY A 141 10.19 1.25 -23.67
C GLY A 141 8.87 1.41 -24.40
N GLU A 142 8.26 0.31 -24.86
CA GLU A 142 6.87 0.37 -25.32
C GLU A 142 5.98 0.76 -24.12
N PRO A 143 4.99 1.66 -24.27
CA PRO A 143 4.11 2.07 -23.18
C PRO A 143 3.54 0.87 -22.41
N LEU A 144 3.11 -0.16 -23.14
CA LEU A 144 2.57 -1.39 -22.58
C LEU A 144 3.55 -2.14 -21.65
N ALA A 145 4.85 -2.10 -21.92
CA ALA A 145 5.84 -2.75 -21.06
C ALA A 145 5.99 -2.01 -19.72
N ALA A 146 5.94 -0.67 -19.73
CA ALA A 146 5.98 0.13 -18.51
C ALA A 146 4.72 -0.08 -17.66
N ASP A 147 3.54 -0.09 -18.30
CA ASP A 147 2.26 -0.32 -17.64
C ASP A 147 2.23 -1.68 -16.93
N LEU A 148 2.71 -2.73 -17.60
CA LEU A 148 2.79 -4.07 -17.00
C LEU A 148 3.75 -4.10 -15.80
N ILE A 149 4.90 -3.42 -15.87
CA ILE A 149 5.82 -3.32 -14.74
C ILE A 149 5.13 -2.63 -13.55
N VAL A 150 4.44 -1.52 -13.79
CA VAL A 150 3.69 -0.79 -12.76
C VAL A 150 2.62 -1.68 -12.11
N VAL A 151 1.87 -2.44 -12.91
CA VAL A 151 0.88 -3.41 -12.41
C VAL A 151 1.54 -4.48 -11.54
N GLN A 152 2.66 -5.04 -11.97
CA GLN A 152 3.36 -6.07 -11.18
C GLN A 152 3.92 -5.51 -9.87
N LEU A 153 4.53 -4.33 -9.90
CA LEU A 153 5.00 -3.64 -8.70
C LEU A 153 3.84 -3.41 -7.72
N ARG A 154 2.71 -2.91 -8.20
CA ARG A 154 1.51 -2.70 -7.38
C ARG A 154 1.00 -4.02 -6.78
N ASN A 155 0.96 -5.09 -7.55
CA ASN A 155 0.57 -6.41 -7.04
C ASN A 155 1.53 -6.87 -5.94
N MET A 156 2.84 -6.70 -6.12
CA MET A 156 3.84 -7.06 -5.11
C MET A 156 3.74 -6.17 -3.85
N MET A 157 3.30 -4.92 -3.96
CA MET A 157 3.08 -4.05 -2.79
C MET A 157 1.82 -4.40 -2.00
N THR A 158 0.77 -4.90 -2.65
CA THR A 158 -0.58 -5.03 -2.07
C THR A 158 -0.97 -6.47 -1.71
N LEU A 159 -0.52 -7.46 -2.49
CA LEU A 159 -0.82 -8.88 -2.28
C LEU A 159 -0.48 -9.39 -0.88
N PRO A 160 0.65 -9.02 -0.24
CA PRO A 160 0.96 -9.47 1.12
C PRO A 160 -0.12 -9.13 2.13
N PHE A 161 -0.82 -8.01 1.93
CA PHE A 161 -1.81 -7.47 2.85
C PHE A 161 -3.23 -7.86 2.48
N SER A 162 -3.55 -7.94 1.19
CA SER A 162 -4.87 -8.34 0.70
C SER A 162 -5.11 -9.85 0.81
N SER A 163 -4.10 -10.66 0.48
CA SER A 163 -4.16 -12.14 0.43
C SER A 163 -2.97 -12.78 1.17
N PRO A 164 -2.81 -12.52 2.48
CA PRO A 164 -1.66 -12.96 3.27
C PRO A 164 -1.52 -14.49 3.37
N GLN A 165 -2.61 -15.24 3.17
CA GLN A 165 -2.57 -16.72 3.19
C GLN A 165 -1.70 -17.26 2.07
N TYR A 166 -1.71 -16.61 0.90
CA TYR A 166 -0.90 -17.04 -0.24
C TYR A 166 0.60 -16.97 0.07
N LEU A 167 1.04 -15.88 0.69
CA LEU A 167 2.43 -15.74 1.14
C LEU A 167 2.76 -16.69 2.28
N ARG A 168 1.81 -16.95 3.19
CA ARG A 168 2.01 -17.90 4.28
C ARG A 168 2.30 -19.30 3.74
N GLU A 169 1.54 -19.78 2.77
CA GLU A 169 1.75 -21.12 2.21
C GLU A 169 3.05 -21.22 1.40
N LEU A 170 3.38 -20.18 0.62
CA LEU A 170 4.56 -20.23 -0.26
C LEU A 170 5.88 -19.89 0.43
N PHE A 171 5.87 -18.96 1.37
CA PHE A 171 7.08 -18.41 2.00
C PHE A 171 7.15 -18.68 3.51
N LEU A 172 6.11 -19.27 4.11
CA LEU A 172 5.96 -19.38 5.57
C LEU A 172 6.18 -18.02 6.24
N LEU A 173 5.54 -16.98 5.68
CA LEU A 173 5.75 -15.58 6.03
C LEU A 173 4.43 -14.82 6.06
N THR A 174 4.28 -13.91 7.03
CA THR A 174 3.15 -12.99 7.13
C THR A 174 3.61 -11.54 7.28
N PRO A 175 2.81 -10.54 6.89
CA PRO A 175 3.18 -9.14 7.07
C PRO A 175 3.38 -8.70 8.54
N ALA A 176 2.91 -9.49 9.51
CA ALA A 176 3.10 -9.20 10.92
C ALA A 176 4.48 -9.65 11.45
N ASP A 177 5.21 -10.46 10.68
CA ASP A 177 6.50 -11.01 11.11
C ASP A 177 7.59 -9.95 10.99
N GLU A 178 8.49 -9.86 11.98
CA GLU A 178 9.59 -8.88 11.99
C GLU A 178 10.49 -8.98 10.73
N GLN A 179 10.73 -10.22 10.28
CA GLN A 179 11.56 -10.51 9.11
C GLN A 179 10.83 -10.32 7.77
N PHE A 180 9.57 -9.88 7.76
CA PHE A 180 8.77 -9.74 6.54
C PHE A 180 9.46 -8.88 5.48
N ILE A 181 9.89 -7.67 5.87
CA ILE A 181 10.55 -6.74 4.95
C ILE A 181 11.90 -7.27 4.50
N GLU A 182 12.64 -7.91 5.39
CA GLU A 182 13.93 -8.50 5.05
C GLU A 182 13.76 -9.61 4.00
N ARG A 183 12.83 -10.56 4.22
CA ARG A 183 12.64 -11.73 3.35
C ARG A 183 11.88 -11.37 2.08
N TYR A 184 10.67 -10.81 2.21
CA TYR A 184 9.84 -10.46 1.05
C TYR A 184 10.43 -9.29 0.26
N GLY A 185 10.94 -8.26 0.96
CA GLY A 185 11.57 -7.12 0.31
C GLY A 185 12.88 -7.47 -0.41
N ARG A 186 13.64 -8.47 0.05
CA ARG A 186 14.80 -9.00 -0.69
C ARG A 186 14.39 -9.66 -2.00
N HIS A 187 13.36 -10.52 -1.98
CA HIS A 187 12.85 -11.13 -3.21
C HIS A 187 12.34 -10.09 -4.21
N ALA A 188 11.66 -9.05 -3.71
CA ALA A 188 11.22 -7.96 -4.56
C ALA A 188 12.39 -7.16 -5.16
N ASP A 189 13.42 -6.86 -4.38
CA ASP A 189 14.65 -6.20 -4.82
C ASP A 189 15.35 -7.00 -5.93
N GLU A 190 15.58 -8.30 -5.70
CA GLU A 190 16.16 -9.22 -6.68
C GLU A 190 15.35 -9.28 -7.97
N TRP A 191 14.02 -9.38 -7.86
CA TRP A 191 13.12 -9.40 -9.02
C TRP A 191 13.17 -8.08 -9.81
N ILE A 192 13.10 -6.93 -9.14
CA ILE A 192 13.16 -5.60 -9.78
C ILE A 192 14.48 -5.44 -10.54
N ARG A 193 15.60 -5.76 -9.88
CA ARG A 193 16.94 -5.65 -10.49
C ARG A 193 17.09 -6.59 -11.68
N SER A 194 16.71 -7.86 -11.52
CA SER A 194 16.81 -8.86 -12.59
C SER A 194 15.94 -8.52 -13.80
N LEU A 195 14.72 -8.03 -13.58
CA LEU A 195 13.81 -7.65 -14.65
C LEU A 195 14.40 -6.49 -15.45
N LEU A 196 14.79 -5.42 -14.77
CA LEU A 196 15.31 -4.21 -15.40
C LEU A 196 16.64 -4.47 -16.11
N SER A 197 17.54 -5.28 -15.54
CA SER A 197 18.79 -5.66 -16.22
C SER A 197 18.55 -6.53 -17.46
N SER A 198 17.56 -7.42 -17.44
CA SER A 198 17.23 -8.26 -18.59
C SER A 198 16.67 -7.46 -19.77
N LEU A 199 15.92 -6.39 -19.49
CA LEU A 199 15.36 -5.49 -20.50
C LEU A 199 16.46 -4.64 -21.17
N GLU A 200 17.52 -4.30 -20.44
CA GLU A 200 18.70 -3.66 -21.02
C GLU A 200 19.47 -4.62 -21.96
N GLN A 201 19.68 -5.87 -21.53
CA GLN A 201 20.46 -6.86 -22.29
C GLN A 201 19.81 -7.31 -23.61
N ARG A 202 18.47 -7.50 -23.64
CA ARG A 202 17.76 -7.87 -24.87
C ARG A 202 17.93 -6.85 -25.99
N LYS A 203 18.17 -5.57 -25.67
CA LYS A 203 18.41 -4.52 -26.67
C LYS A 203 19.82 -4.57 -27.26
N THR A 204 20.84 -4.89 -26.47
CA THR A 204 22.22 -5.01 -26.98
C THR A 204 22.32 -6.12 -28.03
N MET A 205 21.49 -7.16 -27.91
CA MET A 205 21.47 -8.29 -28.86
C MET A 205 20.76 -7.96 -30.17
N VAL A 206 19.67 -7.18 -30.14
CA VAL A 206 18.94 -6.74 -31.36
C VAL A 206 19.78 -5.76 -32.17
N VAL A 207 20.47 -4.81 -31.52
CA VAL A 207 21.32 -3.83 -32.21
C VAL A 207 22.51 -4.49 -32.93
N ARG A 208 23.05 -5.59 -32.39
CA ARG A 208 24.16 -6.35 -33.01
C ARG A 208 23.74 -7.24 -34.18
N LEU A 209 22.45 -7.54 -34.35
CA LEU A 209 21.94 -8.35 -35.46
C LEU A 209 21.48 -7.50 -36.65
N THR A 210 21.39 -6.18 -36.47
CA THR A 210 21.00 -5.21 -37.51
C THR A 210 22.17 -4.36 -38.03
N SER A 211 23.39 -4.66 -37.58
CA SER A 211 24.66 -4.02 -37.99
C SER A 211 25.56 -5.03 -38.69
#